data_AF-A0A133Q5B4-F1
#
_entry.id   AF-A0A133Q5B4-F1
#
_cell.length_a   1.000
_cell.length_b   1.000
_cell.length_c   1.000
_cell.angle_alpha   90.00
_cell.angle_beta   90.00
_cell.angle_gamma   90.00
#
_symmetry.space_group_name_H-M   'P 1'
#
loop_
_entity.id
_entity.type
_entity.pdbx_description
1 polymer ?
#
loop_
_entity_poly.entity_id
_entity_poly.type
_entity_poly.pdbx_seq_one_letter_code
_entity_poly.pdbx_strand_id
1 'polypeptide(L)'
;DGLTINYKDKYNQQLQSIKDNYKTFDLPYNGEDNDDYVNGQGFCCNDGTPEAAQARARTRAVNGNFKPNDDYEKMQFFYHPDHLGSSNYITNLDGEVSQHIEYVPFGEVFIEERNNTWNTPYLFNAKEFDEETGMYYYGARYYEPRLSLWMGTDIIEEKHPDISSYCFVFNNPIKLIDSNGMDWEDLDGNKITNHSKIEVYIFYDPHSFSSQSKKCMRMQ
;
A
#
# COMPACT_ATOMS: atom_id res chain seq x y z
N ASP A 1 35.54 27.07 53.41
CA ASP A 1 36.51 27.38 52.34
C ASP A 1 35.84 27.34 50.98
N GLY A 2 35.65 28.52 50.37
CA GLY A 2 35.08 28.64 49.03
C GLY A 2 36.10 28.17 47.99
N LEU A 3 35.69 27.24 47.12
CA LEU A 3 36.49 26.82 45.97
C LEU A 3 36.70 28.01 45.03
N THR A 4 37.89 28.59 45.07
CA THR A 4 38.30 29.65 44.13
C THR A 4 38.45 29.02 42.74
N ILE A 5 37.43 29.20 41.88
CA ILE A 5 37.47 28.73 40.50
C ILE A 5 38.47 29.59 39.72
N ASN A 6 39.57 28.98 39.26
CA ASN A 6 40.52 29.68 38.39
C ASN A 6 39.95 29.78 36.98
N TYR A 7 39.22 30.87 36.72
CA TYR A 7 38.58 31.13 35.43
C TYR A 7 39.57 31.18 34.27
N LYS A 8 40.83 31.57 34.51
CA LYS A 8 41.87 31.65 33.47
C LYS A 8 42.27 30.26 33.00
N ASP A 9 42.43 29.31 33.91
CA ASP A 9 42.79 27.93 33.57
C ASP A 9 41.62 27.22 32.88
N LYS A 10 40.39 27.44 33.36
CA LYS A 10 39.17 26.89 32.74
C LYS A 10 38.99 27.38 31.30
N TYR A 11 39.27 28.66 31.04
CA TYR A 11 39.23 29.24 29.70
C TYR A 11 40.31 28.66 28.78
N ASN A 12 41.54 28.50 29.28
CA ASN A 12 42.62 27.88 28.51
C ASN A 12 42.35 26.41 28.17
N GLN A 13 41.78 25.64 29.10
CA GLN A 13 41.37 24.26 28.85
C GLN A 13 40.25 24.18 27.79
N GLN A 14 39.30 25.11 27.83
CA GLN A 14 38.25 25.19 26.81
C GLN A 14 38.81 25.57 25.44
N LEU A 15 39.79 26.48 25.38
CA LEU A 15 40.51 26.79 24.14
C LEU A 15 41.26 25.58 23.59
N GLN A 16 41.87 24.77 24.47
CA GLN A 16 42.58 23.57 24.06
C GLN A 16 41.61 22.49 23.56
N SER A 17 40.49 22.27 24.23
CA SER A 17 39.48 21.30 23.77
C SER A 17 38.83 21.72 22.45
N ILE A 18 38.63 23.02 22.23
CA ILE A 18 38.22 23.56 20.92
C ILE A 18 39.29 23.24 19.88
N LYS A 19 40.56 23.56 20.13
CA LYS A 19 41.65 23.25 19.19
C LYS A 19 41.77 21.76 18.88
N ASP A 20 41.65 20.91 19.89
CA ASP A 20 41.73 19.45 19.74
C ASP A 20 40.54 18.91 18.93
N ASN A 21 39.33 19.46 19.14
CA ASN A 21 38.13 19.12 18.37
C ASN A 21 38.21 19.56 16.90
N TYR A 22 38.89 20.66 16.60
CA TYR A 22 39.04 21.17 15.22
C TYR A 22 40.33 20.72 14.52
N LYS A 23 41.23 20.01 15.22
CA LYS A 23 42.52 19.53 14.68
C LYS A 23 42.36 18.66 13.42
N THR A 24 41.24 17.97 13.28
CA THR A 24 40.88 17.17 12.10
C THR A 24 40.60 18.00 10.85
N PHE A 25 40.26 19.28 10.98
CA PHE A 25 39.98 20.17 9.84
C PHE A 25 41.22 20.91 9.31
N ASP A 26 42.33 20.92 10.07
CA ASP A 26 43.62 21.53 9.66
C ASP A 26 44.53 20.57 8.88
N LEU A 27 44.06 19.35 8.57
CA LEU A 27 44.80 18.41 7.75
C LEU A 27 44.78 18.89 6.28
N PRO A 28 45.94 19.19 5.65
CA PRO A 28 45.97 19.51 4.23
C PRO A 28 45.44 18.32 3.42
N TYR A 29 44.47 18.59 2.54
CA TYR A 29 43.87 17.59 1.67
C TYR A 29 44.89 17.13 0.62
N ASN A 30 45.34 15.88 0.73
CA ASN A 30 46.34 15.25 -0.14
C ASN A 30 45.76 14.06 -0.94
N GLY A 31 44.43 13.92 -1.00
CA GLY A 31 43.78 12.82 -1.73
C GLY A 31 43.57 13.14 -3.21
N GLU A 32 43.74 12.17 -4.09
CA GLU A 32 43.09 12.20 -5.41
C GLU A 32 41.59 11.97 -5.22
N ASP A 33 40.77 12.83 -5.82
CA ASP A 33 39.32 12.67 -5.84
C ASP A 33 38.97 11.45 -6.73
N ASN A 34 38.04 10.61 -6.27
CA ASN A 34 37.77 9.34 -6.93
C ASN A 34 36.29 9.28 -7.29
N ASP A 35 35.98 9.58 -8.55
CA ASP A 35 34.60 9.79 -9.03
C ASP A 35 33.83 8.48 -9.29
N ASP A 36 34.42 7.31 -9.00
CA ASP A 36 33.77 6.00 -9.21
C ASP A 36 32.81 5.63 -8.06
N TYR A 37 31.62 6.21 -8.12
CA TYR A 37 30.49 5.89 -7.25
C TYR A 37 29.86 4.52 -7.54
N VAL A 38 30.09 3.96 -8.73
CA VAL A 38 29.44 2.72 -9.19
C VAL A 38 29.99 1.51 -8.43
N ASN A 39 31.31 1.49 -8.18
CA ASN A 39 31.96 0.41 -7.44
C ASN A 39 32.14 0.68 -5.94
N GLY A 40 31.48 1.71 -5.41
CA GLY A 40 31.57 2.13 -4.01
C GLY A 40 32.96 2.67 -3.63
N GLN A 41 33.71 3.19 -4.59
CA GLN A 41 35.00 3.83 -4.35
C GLN A 41 34.89 5.35 -4.15
N GLY A 42 33.71 5.92 -4.40
CA GLY A 42 33.37 7.36 -4.31
C GLY A 42 33.46 8.02 -2.92
N PHE A 43 34.29 7.50 -2.02
CA PHE A 43 34.69 8.18 -0.79
C PHE A 43 36.07 8.81 -1.00
N CYS A 44 36.20 10.07 -0.59
CA CYS A 44 37.36 10.96 -0.80
C CYS A 44 38.69 10.52 -0.13
N CYS A 45 38.78 9.30 0.37
CA CYS A 45 39.97 8.77 1.03
C CYS A 45 40.21 7.32 0.60
N ASN A 46 41.08 7.13 -0.40
CA ASN A 46 41.80 5.89 -0.70
C ASN A 46 43.05 5.75 0.18
N ASP A 47 43.01 6.22 1.44
CA ASP A 47 44.19 6.25 2.32
C ASP A 47 44.54 4.88 2.92
N GLY A 48 43.81 3.82 2.55
CA GLY A 48 44.03 2.46 3.05
C GLY A 48 43.74 2.30 4.54
N THR A 49 43.12 3.29 5.19
CA THR A 49 42.82 3.22 6.61
C THR A 49 41.73 2.18 6.89
N PRO A 50 41.74 1.56 8.10
CA PRO A 50 40.70 0.62 8.51
C PRO A 50 39.29 1.24 8.47
N GLU A 51 39.15 2.54 8.74
CA GLU A 51 37.86 3.25 8.66
C GLU A 51 37.36 3.37 7.21
N ALA A 52 38.24 3.72 6.26
CA ALA A 52 37.89 3.73 4.84
C ALA A 52 37.52 2.34 4.31
N ALA A 53 38.20 1.28 4.80
CA ALA A 53 37.87 -0.10 4.48
C ALA A 53 36.51 -0.54 5.03
N GLN A 54 36.17 -0.14 6.27
CA GLN A 54 34.85 -0.41 6.86
C GLN A 54 33.73 0.36 6.16
N ALA A 55 33.95 1.61 5.78
CA ALA A 55 32.97 2.39 5.02
C ALA A 55 32.64 1.71 3.68
N ARG A 56 33.67 1.29 2.93
CA ARG A 56 33.50 0.55 1.66
C ARG A 56 32.79 -0.79 1.85
N ALA A 57 33.10 -1.51 2.92
CA ALA A 57 32.44 -2.78 3.23
C ALA A 57 30.94 -2.59 3.52
N ARG A 58 30.57 -1.50 4.22
CA ARG A 58 29.16 -1.14 4.45
C ARG A 58 28.45 -0.74 3.16
N THR A 59 29.06 0.06 2.30
CA THR A 59 28.46 0.46 1.01
C THR A 59 28.28 -0.74 0.08
N ARG A 60 29.25 -1.66 0.03
CA ARG A 60 29.12 -2.92 -0.72
C ARG A 60 28.01 -3.82 -0.17
N ALA A 61 27.79 -3.84 1.14
CA ALA A 61 26.66 -4.54 1.73
C ALA A 61 25.30 -3.91 1.36
N VAL A 62 25.25 -2.59 1.13
CA VAL A 62 24.05 -1.90 0.62
C VAL A 62 23.82 -2.16 -0.87
N ASN A 63 24.87 -2.30 -1.68
CA ASN A 63 24.73 -2.65 -3.11
C ASN A 63 24.09 -4.04 -3.36
N GLY A 64 24.02 -4.92 -2.35
CA GLY A 64 23.26 -6.17 -2.45
C GLY A 64 21.74 -6.00 -2.26
N ASN A 65 21.31 -4.88 -1.69
CA ASN A 65 19.90 -4.56 -1.45
C ASN A 65 19.28 -3.73 -2.57
N PHE A 66 20.10 -3.15 -3.46
CA PHE A 66 19.63 -2.46 -4.65
C PHE A 66 19.89 -3.37 -5.86
N LYS A 67 18.85 -4.06 -6.32
CA LYS A 67 18.91 -4.82 -7.57
C LYS A 67 19.36 -3.88 -8.70
N PRO A 68 20.22 -4.33 -9.64
CA PRO A 68 20.59 -3.53 -10.80
C PRO A 68 19.34 -3.00 -11.48
N ASN A 69 19.44 -1.79 -12.02
CA ASN A 69 18.31 -1.13 -12.65
C ASN A 69 17.62 -2.00 -13.73
N ASP A 70 18.38 -2.85 -14.42
CA ASP A 70 17.86 -3.70 -15.49
C ASP A 70 16.96 -4.87 -15.01
N ASP A 71 16.96 -5.20 -13.71
CA ASP A 71 16.13 -6.30 -13.18
C ASP A 71 14.68 -5.86 -12.90
N TYR A 72 14.43 -4.58 -12.60
CA TYR A 72 13.06 -4.11 -12.40
C TYR A 72 12.28 -3.97 -13.71
N GLU A 73 12.97 -3.71 -14.84
CA GLU A 73 12.31 -3.64 -16.15
C GLU A 73 11.77 -5.01 -16.59
N LYS A 74 12.29 -6.10 -16.02
CA LYS A 74 11.79 -7.46 -16.27
C LYS A 74 10.59 -7.84 -15.41
N MET A 75 10.27 -7.11 -14.35
CA MET A 75 9.09 -7.32 -13.51
C MET A 75 7.91 -6.46 -13.97
N GLN A 76 7.64 -6.49 -15.28
CA GLN A 76 6.47 -5.83 -15.84
C GLN A 76 5.28 -6.79 -15.84
N PHE A 77 4.18 -6.35 -15.22
CA PHE A 77 2.92 -7.08 -15.17
C PHE A 77 1.82 -6.25 -15.82
N PHE A 78 0.97 -6.94 -16.59
CA PHE A 78 -0.18 -6.34 -17.26
C PHE A 78 -1.46 -6.89 -16.65
N TYR A 79 -2.32 -5.98 -16.18
CA TYR A 79 -3.63 -6.31 -15.62
C TYR A 79 -4.67 -6.35 -16.73
N HIS A 80 -5.45 -7.42 -16.75
CA HIS A 80 -6.57 -7.59 -17.67
C HIS A 80 -7.87 -7.54 -16.84
N PRO A 81 -8.50 -6.36 -16.77
CA PRO A 81 -9.66 -6.16 -15.92
C PRO A 81 -10.94 -6.77 -16.52
N ASP A 82 -11.90 -7.09 -15.65
CA ASP A 82 -13.30 -7.34 -16.03
C ASP A 82 -14.08 -6.04 -16.29
N HIS A 83 -15.40 -6.14 -16.47
CA HIS A 83 -16.26 -4.98 -16.72
C HIS A 83 -16.40 -4.04 -15.52
N LEU A 84 -16.03 -4.49 -14.31
CA LEU A 84 -16.01 -3.69 -13.08
C LEU A 84 -14.62 -3.11 -12.78
N GLY A 85 -13.60 -3.50 -13.53
CA GLY A 85 -12.21 -3.12 -13.26
C GLY A 85 -11.47 -4.07 -12.32
N SER A 86 -12.05 -5.22 -11.96
CA SER A 86 -11.40 -6.25 -11.13
C SER A 86 -10.36 -7.02 -11.93
N SER A 87 -9.24 -7.38 -11.30
CA SER A 87 -8.12 -8.07 -11.95
C SER A 87 -8.37 -9.57 -12.13
N ASN A 88 -8.82 -10.00 -13.31
CA ASN A 88 -9.06 -11.44 -13.56
C ASN A 88 -7.81 -12.18 -14.04
N TYR A 89 -7.07 -11.59 -14.98
CA TYR A 89 -5.82 -12.15 -15.48
C TYR A 89 -4.69 -11.15 -15.33
N ILE A 90 -3.52 -11.66 -14.96
CA ILE A 90 -2.29 -10.88 -14.86
C ILE A 90 -1.21 -11.61 -15.63
N THR A 91 -0.63 -10.94 -16.62
CA THR A 91 0.41 -11.53 -17.49
C THR A 91 1.75 -10.87 -17.28
N ASN A 92 2.84 -11.62 -17.46
CA ASN A 92 4.20 -11.08 -17.46
C ASN A 92 4.56 -10.45 -18.82
N LEU A 93 5.80 -9.97 -18.95
CA LEU A 93 6.33 -9.38 -20.18
C LEU A 93 6.30 -10.34 -21.39
N ASP A 94 6.44 -11.64 -21.14
CA ASP A 94 6.43 -12.68 -22.17
C ASP A 94 5.00 -13.12 -22.58
N GLY A 95 3.97 -12.52 -21.95
CA GLY A 95 2.56 -12.84 -22.21
C GLY A 95 2.08 -14.12 -21.52
N GLU A 96 2.86 -14.71 -20.63
CA GLU A 96 2.47 -15.86 -19.82
C GLU A 96 1.58 -15.41 -18.65
N VAL A 97 0.59 -16.24 -18.32
CA VAL A 97 -0.30 -15.99 -17.18
C VAL A 97 0.48 -16.17 -15.88
N SER A 98 0.63 -15.08 -15.14
CA SER A 98 1.24 -15.07 -13.81
C SER A 98 0.21 -15.34 -12.72
N GLN A 99 -1.00 -14.78 -12.87
CA GLN A 99 -2.10 -14.95 -11.93
C GLN A 99 -3.44 -14.98 -12.67
N HIS A 100 -4.34 -15.84 -12.21
CA HIS A 100 -5.72 -15.95 -12.64
C HIS A 100 -6.60 -15.95 -11.40
N ILE A 101 -7.52 -14.98 -11.30
CA ILE A 101 -8.43 -14.82 -10.19
C ILE A 101 -9.86 -14.75 -10.71
N GLU A 102 -10.78 -15.46 -10.05
CA GLU A 102 -12.21 -15.30 -10.26
C GLU A 102 -12.88 -14.89 -8.94
N TYR A 103 -13.87 -14.00 -9.05
CA TYR A 103 -14.61 -13.47 -7.90
C TYR A 103 -16.06 -13.91 -7.94
N VAL A 104 -16.65 -14.13 -6.77
CA VAL A 104 -18.12 -14.12 -6.64
C VAL A 104 -18.63 -12.67 -6.76
N PRO A 105 -19.93 -12.42 -6.97
CA PRO A 105 -20.45 -11.08 -7.25
C PRO A 105 -20.08 -10.01 -6.21
N PHE A 106 -19.90 -10.39 -4.95
CA PHE A 106 -19.53 -9.47 -3.86
C PHE A 106 -18.00 -9.38 -3.61
N GLY A 107 -17.17 -9.93 -4.50
CA GLY A 107 -15.72 -9.74 -4.45
C GLY A 107 -14.95 -10.73 -3.58
N GLU A 108 -15.60 -11.75 -3.00
CA GLU A 108 -14.88 -12.90 -2.43
C GLU A 108 -14.22 -13.70 -3.56
N VAL A 109 -12.95 -14.06 -3.34
CA VAL A 109 -12.18 -14.84 -4.30
C VAL A 109 -12.70 -16.26 -4.32
N PHE A 110 -13.17 -16.71 -5.50
CA PHE A 110 -13.68 -18.06 -5.72
C PHE A 110 -12.57 -19.00 -6.20
N ILE A 111 -11.78 -18.55 -7.16
CA ILE A 111 -10.64 -19.29 -7.72
C ILE A 111 -9.43 -18.36 -7.72
N GLU A 112 -8.29 -18.89 -7.28
CA GLU A 112 -7.00 -18.21 -7.39
C GLU A 112 -5.94 -19.22 -7.85
N GLU A 113 -5.38 -18.97 -9.02
CA GLU A 113 -4.25 -19.71 -9.57
C GLU A 113 -3.09 -18.75 -9.75
N ARG A 114 -1.96 -19.02 -9.09
CA ARG A 114 -0.79 -18.13 -9.11
C ARG A 114 0.51 -18.86 -9.28
N ASN A 115 1.43 -18.22 -10.01
CA ASN A 115 2.84 -18.57 -10.00
C ASN A 115 3.53 -17.84 -8.83
N ASN A 116 4.42 -18.52 -8.10
CA ASN A 116 5.12 -18.00 -6.90
C ASN A 116 6.12 -16.85 -7.18
N THR A 117 6.04 -16.21 -8.34
CA THR A 117 6.99 -15.19 -8.81
C THR A 117 6.64 -13.80 -8.28
N TRP A 118 5.35 -13.46 -8.18
CA TRP A 118 4.88 -12.15 -7.77
C TRP A 118 3.42 -12.21 -7.29
N ASN A 119 3.08 -11.43 -6.26
CA ASN A 119 1.73 -11.30 -5.73
C ASN A 119 1.24 -9.86 -5.88
N THR A 120 0.13 -9.65 -6.59
CA THR A 120 -0.41 -8.31 -6.78
C THR A 120 -1.44 -8.01 -5.71
N PRO A 121 -1.32 -6.88 -4.99
CA PRO A 121 -2.29 -6.55 -3.96
C PRO A 121 -3.59 -5.97 -4.55
N TYR A 122 -3.64 -5.62 -5.84
CA TYR A 122 -4.81 -4.98 -6.46
C TYR A 122 -5.71 -6.00 -7.17
N LEU A 123 -6.82 -6.36 -6.52
CA LEU A 123 -7.69 -7.46 -6.95
C LEU A 123 -9.08 -6.92 -7.35
N PHE A 124 -10.11 -7.11 -6.50
CA PHE A 124 -11.49 -6.71 -6.76
C PHE A 124 -11.65 -5.19 -6.87
N ASN A 125 -12.37 -4.70 -7.88
CA ASN A 125 -12.58 -3.27 -8.19
C ASN A 125 -11.27 -2.44 -8.25
N ALA A 126 -10.16 -3.09 -8.63
CA ALA A 126 -8.81 -2.54 -8.58
C ALA A 126 -8.42 -1.98 -7.20
N LYS A 127 -9.00 -2.52 -6.11
CA LYS A 127 -8.68 -2.13 -4.74
C LYS A 127 -7.63 -3.02 -4.13
N GLU A 128 -6.86 -2.42 -3.23
CA GLU A 128 -5.84 -3.11 -2.46
C GLU A 128 -6.51 -4.10 -1.52
N PHE A 129 -6.15 -5.37 -1.65
CA PHE A 129 -6.49 -6.45 -0.76
C PHE A 129 -5.39 -6.58 0.30
N ASP A 130 -5.77 -6.33 1.54
CA ASP A 130 -4.90 -6.56 2.69
C ASP A 130 -5.01 -8.03 3.12
N GLU A 131 -3.97 -8.81 2.84
CA GLU A 131 -3.92 -10.24 3.17
C GLU A 131 -3.94 -10.51 4.68
N GLU A 132 -3.50 -9.58 5.52
CA GLU A 132 -3.47 -9.77 6.98
C GLU A 132 -4.87 -9.71 7.59
N THR A 133 -5.73 -8.85 7.04
CA THR A 133 -7.11 -8.66 7.51
C THR A 133 -8.15 -9.38 6.65
N GLY A 134 -7.82 -9.70 5.39
CA GLY A 134 -8.74 -10.24 4.41
C GLY A 134 -9.77 -9.21 3.90
N MET A 135 -9.42 -7.92 3.93
CA MET A 135 -10.31 -6.81 3.60
C MET A 135 -9.76 -5.98 2.43
N TYR A 136 -10.68 -5.30 1.73
CA TYR A 136 -10.33 -4.37 0.67
C TYR A 136 -10.32 -2.93 1.17
N TYR A 137 -9.26 -2.19 0.85
CA TYR A 137 -9.15 -0.78 1.17
C TYR A 137 -9.69 0.09 0.03
N TYR A 138 -10.79 0.82 0.30
CA TYR A 138 -11.44 1.70 -0.67
C TYR A 138 -11.10 3.19 -0.49
N GLY A 139 -10.22 3.53 0.45
CA GLY A 139 -9.89 4.91 0.80
C GLY A 139 -10.66 5.38 2.03
N ALA A 140 -11.98 5.57 1.90
CA ALA A 140 -12.82 6.03 3.02
C ALA A 140 -13.20 4.91 4.00
N ARG A 141 -13.37 3.68 3.50
CA ARG A 141 -13.83 2.52 4.29
C ARG A 141 -13.07 1.25 3.92
N TYR A 142 -13.06 0.30 4.85
CA TYR A 142 -12.65 -1.08 4.60
C TYR A 142 -13.89 -1.91 4.26
N TYR A 143 -13.78 -2.69 3.18
CA TYR A 143 -14.82 -3.59 2.71
C TYR A 143 -14.45 -5.04 3.04
N GLU A 144 -15.39 -5.78 3.62
CA GLU A 144 -15.21 -7.18 3.94
C GLU A 144 -16.05 -8.02 2.93
N PRO A 145 -15.39 -8.77 2.02
CA PRO A 145 -16.08 -9.40 0.90
C PRO A 145 -16.93 -10.62 1.30
N ARG A 146 -16.60 -11.28 2.42
CA ARG A 146 -17.23 -12.55 2.84
C ARG A 146 -18.61 -12.35 3.48
N LEU A 147 -18.77 -11.29 4.26
CA LEU A 147 -20.03 -10.78 4.80
C LEU A 147 -20.72 -9.86 3.78
N SER A 148 -19.98 -9.37 2.79
CA SER A 148 -20.49 -8.46 1.76
C SER A 148 -20.94 -7.11 2.33
N LEU A 149 -20.20 -6.60 3.33
CA LEU A 149 -20.54 -5.40 4.07
C LEU A 149 -19.32 -4.49 4.24
N TRP A 150 -19.59 -3.20 4.43
CA TRP A 150 -18.59 -2.27 4.95
C TRP A 150 -18.31 -2.54 6.43
N MET A 151 -17.06 -2.35 6.85
CA MET A 151 -16.68 -2.45 8.26
C MET A 151 -16.95 -1.16 9.05
N GLY A 152 -17.10 -0.03 8.35
CA GLY A 152 -17.41 1.28 8.91
C GLY A 152 -18.74 1.81 8.41
N THR A 153 -19.38 2.68 9.21
CA THR A 153 -20.59 3.41 8.79
C THR A 153 -20.26 4.38 7.67
N ASP A 154 -21.19 4.54 6.73
CA ASP A 154 -21.08 5.55 5.69
C ASP A 154 -21.02 6.98 6.25
N ILE A 155 -20.06 7.77 5.78
CA ILE A 155 -19.92 9.19 6.14
C ILE A 155 -21.08 10.01 5.54
N ILE A 156 -21.67 9.55 4.43
CA ILE A 156 -22.79 10.20 3.75
C ILE A 156 -24.12 9.45 3.94
N GLU A 157 -24.27 8.68 5.03
CA GLU A 157 -25.50 7.91 5.31
C GLU A 157 -26.78 8.76 5.27
N GLU A 158 -26.72 10.03 5.67
CA GLU A 158 -27.86 10.95 5.65
C GLU A 158 -28.44 11.18 4.25
N LYS A 159 -27.62 11.01 3.20
CA LYS A 159 -28.05 11.15 1.80
C LYS A 159 -28.86 9.95 1.33
N HIS A 160 -28.68 8.79 1.96
CA HIS A 160 -29.27 7.52 1.57
C HIS A 160 -29.97 6.84 2.76
N PRO A 161 -31.05 7.44 3.31
CA PRO A 161 -31.74 6.93 4.50
C PRO A 161 -32.51 5.62 4.26
N ASP A 162 -32.67 5.24 2.99
CA ASP A 162 -33.37 4.04 2.54
C ASP A 162 -32.51 2.78 2.55
N ILE A 163 -31.21 2.90 2.85
CA ILE A 163 -30.27 1.77 2.96
C ILE A 163 -29.57 1.72 4.31
N SER A 164 -29.06 0.53 4.63
CA SER A 164 -28.12 0.39 5.74
C SER A 164 -26.81 1.10 5.43
N SER A 165 -26.23 1.80 6.40
CA SER A 165 -24.94 2.47 6.28
C SER A 165 -23.75 1.52 6.09
N TYR A 166 -23.97 0.21 6.22
CA TYR A 166 -23.00 -0.85 5.94
C TYR A 166 -23.18 -1.52 4.58
N CYS A 167 -24.22 -1.13 3.81
CA CYS A 167 -24.56 -1.76 2.54
C CYS A 167 -23.51 -1.47 1.45
N PHE A 168 -23.05 -2.51 0.77
CA PHE A 168 -22.13 -2.39 -0.37
C PHE A 168 -22.92 -2.20 -1.67
N VAL A 169 -22.68 -1.08 -2.38
CA VAL A 169 -23.22 -0.78 -3.73
C VAL A 169 -24.71 -1.10 -3.90
N PHE A 170 -25.54 -0.70 -2.93
CA PHE A 170 -26.99 -0.93 -2.96
C PHE A 170 -27.40 -2.42 -3.19
N ASN A 171 -26.55 -3.37 -2.78
CA ASN A 171 -26.67 -4.81 -3.08
C ASN A 171 -26.77 -5.13 -4.60
N ASN A 172 -26.09 -4.36 -5.44
CA ASN A 172 -25.95 -4.63 -6.87
C ASN A 172 -24.50 -4.45 -7.34
N PRO A 173 -23.57 -5.31 -6.86
CA PRO A 173 -22.15 -5.20 -7.19
C PRO A 173 -21.82 -5.62 -8.63
N ILE A 174 -22.81 -6.07 -9.43
CA ILE A 174 -22.62 -6.46 -10.84
C ILE A 174 -22.71 -5.25 -11.78
N LYS A 175 -23.53 -4.26 -11.41
CA LYS A 175 -23.79 -3.07 -12.24
C LYS A 175 -23.26 -1.78 -11.63
N LEU A 176 -22.90 -1.79 -10.36
CA LEU A 176 -22.49 -0.61 -9.60
C LEU A 176 -21.11 -0.81 -8.99
N ILE A 177 -20.37 0.29 -8.91
CA ILE A 177 -19.01 0.34 -8.35
C ILE A 177 -18.96 1.49 -7.34
N ASP A 178 -18.30 1.29 -6.21
CA ASP A 178 -17.94 2.39 -5.30
C ASP A 178 -16.44 2.66 -5.43
N SER A 179 -16.09 3.76 -6.08
CA SER A 179 -14.69 4.06 -6.40
C SER A 179 -13.86 4.55 -5.20
N ASN A 180 -14.48 5.10 -4.16
CA ASN A 180 -13.79 5.76 -3.05
C ASN A 180 -14.30 5.35 -1.65
N GLY A 181 -15.19 4.37 -1.61
CA GLY A 181 -15.84 3.91 -0.39
C GLY A 181 -16.82 4.94 0.18
N MET A 182 -17.42 5.81 -0.62
CA MET A 182 -18.43 6.79 -0.16
C MET A 182 -19.74 6.69 -0.92
N ASP A 183 -19.71 6.64 -2.24
CA ASP A 183 -20.92 6.71 -3.07
C ASP A 183 -20.72 5.82 -4.30
N TRP A 184 -21.80 5.21 -4.78
CA TRP A 184 -21.72 4.31 -5.92
C TRP A 184 -22.05 5.00 -7.24
N GLU A 185 -21.44 4.47 -8.28
CA GLU A 185 -21.53 4.92 -9.67
C GLU A 185 -21.97 3.74 -10.55
N ASP A 186 -22.59 4.04 -11.68
CA ASP A 186 -22.79 3.05 -12.73
C ASP A 186 -21.48 2.74 -13.47
N LEU A 187 -21.51 1.75 -14.37
CA LEU A 187 -20.35 1.37 -15.19
C LEU A 187 -19.82 2.50 -16.09
N ASP A 188 -20.63 3.54 -16.35
CA ASP A 188 -20.26 4.72 -17.13
C ASP A 188 -19.66 5.84 -16.25
N GLY A 189 -19.59 5.63 -14.93
CA GLY A 189 -19.08 6.60 -13.94
C GLY A 189 -20.10 7.65 -13.50
N ASN A 190 -21.39 7.48 -13.81
CA ASN A 190 -22.43 8.40 -13.37
C ASN A 190 -22.92 8.03 -11.97
N LYS A 191 -23.01 9.05 -11.10
CA LYS A 191 -23.62 8.89 -9.78
C LYS A 191 -25.11 8.63 -9.88
N ILE A 192 -25.58 7.59 -9.20
CA ILE A 192 -27.01 7.25 -9.20
C ILE A 192 -27.70 7.99 -8.07
N THR A 193 -28.57 8.94 -8.44
CA THR A 193 -29.37 9.72 -7.47
C THR A 193 -30.79 9.19 -7.31
N ASN A 194 -31.26 8.36 -8.25
CA ASN A 194 -32.60 7.79 -8.21
C ASN A 194 -32.51 6.26 -8.01
N HIS A 195 -32.78 5.82 -6.79
CA HIS A 195 -32.68 4.41 -6.43
C HIS A 195 -33.88 3.56 -6.90
N SER A 196 -34.98 4.16 -7.34
CA SER A 196 -36.20 3.42 -7.74
C SER A 196 -36.02 2.48 -8.93
N LYS A 197 -34.92 2.63 -9.68
CA LYS A 197 -34.58 1.82 -10.85
C LYS A 197 -33.42 0.86 -10.60
N ILE A 198 -32.85 0.84 -9.40
CA ILE A 198 -31.76 -0.08 -9.07
C ILE A 198 -32.37 -1.46 -8.80
N GLU A 199 -31.97 -2.45 -9.60
CA GLU A 199 -32.27 -3.84 -9.30
C GLU A 199 -31.44 -4.28 -8.09
N VAL A 200 -32.09 -4.80 -7.05
CA VAL A 200 -31.43 -5.26 -5.83
C VAL A 200 -31.33 -6.77 -5.88
N TYR A 201 -30.12 -7.32 -5.77
CA TYR A 201 -29.90 -8.77 -5.76
C TYR A 201 -29.84 -9.25 -4.30
N ILE A 202 -30.89 -9.93 -3.87
CA ILE A 202 -30.96 -10.56 -2.55
C ILE A 202 -30.90 -12.08 -2.75
N PHE A 203 -29.84 -12.71 -2.26
CA PHE A 203 -29.70 -14.17 -2.28
C PHE A 203 -30.44 -14.76 -1.06
N TYR A 204 -31.51 -15.53 -1.29
CA TYR A 204 -32.26 -16.17 -0.20
C TYR A 204 -32.76 -17.57 -0.57
N ASP A 205 -32.92 -18.41 0.46
CA ASP A 205 -33.59 -19.71 0.34
C ASP A 205 -35.12 -19.51 0.34
N PRO A 206 -35.82 -19.92 -0.75
CA PRO A 206 -37.27 -19.77 -0.86
C PRO A 206 -38.06 -20.53 0.22
N HIS A 207 -37.48 -21.53 0.88
CA HIS A 207 -38.15 -22.32 1.92
C HIS A 207 -38.15 -21.66 3.32
N SER A 208 -37.26 -20.71 3.57
CA SER A 208 -37.10 -20.02 4.87
C SER A 208 -38.02 -18.78 5.01
N PHE A 209 -38.45 -18.22 3.87
CA PHE A 209 -39.01 -16.86 3.82
C PHE A 209 -40.47 -16.72 4.29
N SER A 210 -41.30 -17.78 4.21
CA SER A 210 -42.73 -17.64 4.56
C SER A 210 -42.96 -17.26 6.02
N SER A 211 -42.00 -17.56 6.91
CA SER A 211 -42.08 -17.23 8.34
C SER A 211 -41.45 -15.86 8.65
N GLN A 212 -40.38 -15.47 7.94
CA GLN A 212 -39.65 -14.22 8.21
C GLN A 212 -40.31 -13.00 7.55
N SER A 213 -40.83 -13.13 6.33
CA SER A 213 -41.48 -12.02 5.62
C SER A 213 -42.78 -11.54 6.28
N LYS A 214 -43.54 -12.48 6.85
CA LYS A 214 -44.78 -12.19 7.62
C LYS A 214 -44.53 -11.35 8.88
N LYS A 215 -43.30 -11.36 9.40
CA LYS A 215 -42.91 -10.59 10.60
C LYS A 215 -42.47 -9.17 10.25
N CYS A 216 -41.88 -8.97 9.07
CA CYS A 216 -41.45 -7.66 8.58
C CYS A 216 -42.63 -6.84 8.00
N MET A 217 -43.58 -7.50 7.33
CA MET A 217 -44.75 -6.85 6.73
C MET A 217 -45.88 -6.50 7.73
N ARG A 218 -45.70 -6.78 9.03
CA ARG A 218 -46.65 -6.47 10.11
C ARG A 218 -46.24 -5.26 10.97
N MET A 219 -45.15 -4.57 10.61
CA MET A 219 -44.65 -3.37 11.30
C MET A 219 -44.66 -2.12 10.40
N GLN A 220 -45.50 -2.10 9.36
CA GLN A 220 -45.92 -0.88 8.66
C GLN A 220 -47.41 -0.64 8.90
#